data_AF-A0A183KZD6-F1
#
_entry.id   AF-A0A183KZD6-F1
#
_cell.length_a   1.000
_cell.length_b   1.000
_cell.length_c   1.000
_cell.angle_alpha   90.00
_cell.angle_beta   90.00
_cell.angle_gamma   90.00
#
_symmetry.space_group_name_H-M   'P 1'
#
loop_
_entity.id
_entity.type
_entity.pdbx_description
1 polymer ?
#
loop_
_entity_poly.entity_id
_entity_poly.type
_entity_poly.pdbx_seq_one_letter_code
_entity_poly.pdbx_strand_id
1 'polypeptide(L)'
;FDPDGEFLTTVIDDGPSILVSTLPNKSFEPIGYVSFSGRVHNLSMIRSKDSQKIFILLAVSNDTNKTAEAVYQYEIPAEIGSNNELDYVDNYRKLNEDKIKLIKWNFQKPKVGVCYWPSNDVYESTSPLLIAADSQYHRLEIFCIDESQKKQNLLHITTEYTYDILQESKSIKFTRISGTNSLLAYSMDGSVQIISINKTVSLQCSINIHESNSRGIIAAEFCKDLNSLITCGGDGLLARVKVR
;
A
#
# COMPACT_ATOMS: atom_id res chain seq x y z
N PHE A 1 -0.93 9.58 3.84
CA PHE A 1 -0.51 9.99 5.20
C PHE A 1 0.12 8.79 5.85
N ASP A 2 1.15 9.02 6.67
CA ASP A 2 1.55 8.01 7.62
C ASP A 2 0.49 7.87 8.73
N PRO A 3 0.49 6.78 9.51
CA PRO A 3 -0.51 6.54 10.56
C PRO A 3 -0.63 7.65 11.61
N ASP A 4 0.47 8.32 11.95
CA ASP A 4 0.49 9.37 12.98
C ASP A 4 0.15 10.76 12.40
N GLY A 5 0.06 10.87 11.07
CA GLY A 5 -0.26 12.13 10.39
C GLY A 5 0.83 13.19 10.52
N GLU A 6 2.09 12.79 10.67
CA GLU A 6 3.28 13.65 10.69
C GLU A 6 3.85 13.90 9.28
N PHE A 7 3.57 12.98 8.35
CA PHE A 7 4.03 12.99 6.99
C PHE A 7 2.90 12.68 6.00
N LEU A 8 2.93 13.41 4.90
CA LEU A 8 2.14 13.14 3.71
C LEU A 8 3.08 12.80 2.56
N THR A 9 2.74 11.78 1.80
CA THR A 9 3.36 11.52 0.51
C THR A 9 2.32 11.69 -0.58
N THR A 10 2.68 12.45 -1.60
CA THR A 10 1.91 12.60 -2.84
C THR A 10 2.75 12.13 -4.01
N VAL A 11 2.10 11.58 -5.02
CA VAL A 11 2.76 10.98 -6.18
C VAL A 11 2.15 11.53 -7.46
N ILE A 12 2.98 11.67 -8.47
CA ILE A 12 2.57 12.09 -9.81
C ILE A 12 2.91 10.94 -10.76
N ASP A 13 1.98 10.58 -11.65
CA ASP A 13 2.24 9.58 -12.70
C ASP A 13 3.43 10.04 -13.55
N ASP A 14 4.39 9.13 -13.78
CA ASP A 14 5.68 9.42 -14.45
C ASP A 14 6.48 10.58 -13.82
N GLY A 15 6.22 10.86 -12.54
CA GLY A 15 6.80 11.98 -11.81
C GLY A 15 7.39 11.57 -10.46
N PRO A 16 7.68 12.57 -9.60
CA PRO A 16 8.25 12.30 -8.29
C PRO A 16 7.20 11.84 -7.27
N SER A 17 7.65 11.07 -6.29
CA SER A 17 7.00 10.91 -5.00
C SER A 17 7.52 12.00 -4.08
N ILE A 18 6.65 12.93 -3.67
CA ILE A 18 7.01 14.09 -2.86
C ILE A 18 6.60 13.80 -1.41
N LEU A 19 7.57 13.87 -0.51
CA LEU A 19 7.37 13.80 0.93
C LEU A 19 7.16 15.22 1.49
N VAL A 20 6.12 15.38 2.29
CA VAL A 20 5.71 16.64 2.90
C VAL A 20 5.55 16.43 4.40
N SER A 21 6.07 17.37 5.20
CA SER A 21 5.76 17.39 6.63
C SER A 21 4.37 17.96 6.83
N THR A 22 3.51 17.30 7.59
CA THR A 22 2.16 17.80 7.91
C THR A 22 2.11 18.50 9.26
N LEU A 23 3.27 18.68 9.92
CA LEU A 23 3.34 19.38 11.19
C LEU A 23 2.97 20.87 10.99
N PRO A 24 2.11 21.45 11.85
CA PRO A 24 1.64 22.82 11.69
C PRO A 24 2.76 23.87 11.65
N ASN A 25 3.86 23.63 12.35
CA ASN A 25 5.03 24.51 12.39
C ASN A 25 5.90 24.44 11.13
N LYS A 26 5.65 23.49 10.23
CA LYS A 26 6.38 23.28 8.97
C LYS A 26 5.58 23.74 7.75
N SER A 27 4.39 24.32 7.93
CA SER A 27 3.58 24.93 6.86
C SER A 27 3.32 24.04 5.64
N PHE A 28 3.28 22.72 5.82
CA PHE A 28 3.15 21.76 4.72
C PHE A 28 4.26 21.87 3.65
N GLU A 29 5.46 22.26 4.05
CA GLU A 29 6.59 22.34 3.13
C GLU A 29 7.07 20.94 2.67
N PRO A 30 7.43 20.78 1.38
CA PRO A 30 8.03 19.55 0.89
C PRO A 30 9.37 19.30 1.56
N ILE A 31 9.56 18.16 2.21
CA ILE A 31 10.87 17.76 2.73
C ILE A 31 11.80 17.41 1.57
N GLY A 32 11.32 16.58 0.65
CA GLY A 32 12.09 16.15 -0.51
C GLY A 32 11.31 15.19 -1.40
N TYR A 33 11.96 14.67 -2.42
CA TYR A 33 11.31 13.79 -3.39
C TYR A 33 12.15 12.58 -3.80
N VAL A 34 11.45 11.51 -4.18
CA VAL A 34 12.03 10.31 -4.82
C VAL A 34 11.59 10.28 -6.27
N SER A 35 12.54 10.11 -7.19
CA SER A 35 12.23 9.91 -8.61
C SER A 35 11.89 8.43 -8.87
N PHE A 36 10.81 8.19 -9.61
CA PHE A 36 10.49 6.88 -10.14
C PHE A 36 9.98 7.02 -11.58
N SER A 37 9.80 5.90 -12.26
CA SER A 37 9.21 5.85 -13.61
C SER A 37 8.00 4.92 -13.61
N GLY A 38 6.98 5.28 -14.38
CA GLY A 38 5.74 4.54 -14.51
C GLY A 38 4.56 5.22 -13.81
N ARG A 39 3.37 4.70 -14.11
CA ARG A 39 2.10 5.08 -13.53
C ARG A 39 1.92 4.44 -12.15
N VAL A 40 1.41 5.17 -11.17
CA VAL A 40 1.17 4.63 -9.82
C VAL A 40 -0.23 4.02 -9.71
N HIS A 41 -0.30 2.75 -9.33
CA HIS A 41 -1.56 2.04 -9.08
C HIS A 41 -1.91 1.96 -7.60
N ASN A 42 -0.91 1.79 -6.74
CA ASN A 42 -1.09 1.77 -5.29
C ASN A 42 0.02 2.55 -4.59
N LEU A 43 -0.39 3.32 -3.58
CA LEU A 43 0.48 3.98 -2.62
C LEU A 43 0.11 3.46 -1.24
N SER A 44 1.08 2.95 -0.48
CA SER A 44 0.86 2.48 0.88
C SER A 44 1.96 2.99 1.80
N MET A 45 1.59 3.36 3.01
CA MET A 45 2.50 3.83 4.06
C MET A 45 2.26 3.04 5.35
N ILE A 46 3.33 2.65 6.05
CA ILE A 46 3.31 2.06 7.40
C ILE A 46 4.43 2.67 8.24
N ARG A 47 4.30 2.63 9.57
CA ARG A 47 5.31 3.10 10.52
C ARG A 47 5.91 1.91 11.27
N SER A 48 7.21 1.96 11.56
CA SER A 48 7.91 0.94 12.35
C SER A 48 7.45 0.96 13.81
N LYS A 49 7.64 -0.15 14.53
CA LYS A 49 7.17 -0.29 15.90
C LYS A 49 7.83 0.66 16.90
N ASP A 50 9.10 0.96 16.67
CA ASP A 50 9.87 1.93 17.45
C ASP A 50 9.59 3.39 17.03
N SER A 51 8.66 3.60 16.09
CA SER A 51 8.34 4.88 15.46
C SER A 51 9.54 5.61 14.86
N GLN A 52 10.65 4.91 14.61
CA GLN A 52 11.87 5.50 14.06
C GLN A 52 11.84 5.60 12.54
N LYS A 53 10.95 4.86 11.88
CA LYS A 53 10.92 4.75 10.42
C LYS A 53 9.50 4.71 9.88
N ILE A 54 9.35 5.23 8.68
CA ILE A 54 8.15 5.13 7.88
C ILE A 54 8.53 4.43 6.58
N PHE A 55 7.81 3.38 6.23
CA PHE A 55 8.00 2.69 4.97
C PHE A 55 6.97 3.17 3.97
N ILE A 56 7.43 3.50 2.77
CA ILE A 56 6.59 3.94 1.66
C ILE A 56 6.74 2.95 0.51
N LEU A 57 5.59 2.52 -0.02
CA LEU A 57 5.48 1.61 -1.15
C LEU A 57 4.72 2.28 -2.29
N LEU A 58 5.30 2.22 -3.48
CA LEU A 58 4.68 2.61 -4.74
C LEU A 58 4.60 1.38 -5.63
N ALA A 59 3.40 0.93 -5.97
CA ALA A 59 3.20 -0.11 -6.98
C ALA A 59 2.94 0.56 -8.34
N VAL A 60 3.76 0.25 -9.35
CA VAL A 60 3.78 0.97 -10.62
C VAL A 60 3.81 0.05 -11.84
N SER A 61 3.46 0.60 -13.01
CA SER A 61 3.69 -0.03 -14.31
C SER A 61 4.11 0.98 -15.36
N ASN A 62 4.77 0.52 -16.42
CA ASN A 62 5.07 1.39 -17.57
C ASN A 62 3.88 1.50 -18.54
N ASP A 63 2.93 0.56 -18.48
CA ASP A 63 1.75 0.55 -19.35
C ASP A 63 0.54 1.20 -18.66
N THR A 64 -0.44 1.59 -19.46
CA THR A 64 -1.78 2.05 -19.07
C THR A 64 -2.66 0.96 -18.45
N ASN A 65 -2.19 -0.29 -18.46
CA ASN A 65 -2.86 -1.42 -17.80
C ASN A 65 -3.09 -1.13 -16.32
N LYS A 66 -4.23 -1.59 -15.77
CA LYS A 66 -4.63 -1.40 -14.37
C LYS A 66 -3.88 -2.33 -13.39
N THR A 67 -2.65 -2.70 -13.72
CA THR A 67 -1.86 -3.69 -12.97
C THR A 67 -0.46 -3.16 -12.74
N ALA A 68 0.08 -3.33 -11.54
CA ALA A 68 1.46 -3.03 -11.20
C ALA A 68 2.40 -4.15 -11.66
N GLU A 69 3.52 -3.78 -12.27
CA GLU A 69 4.59 -4.67 -12.73
C GLU A 69 5.82 -4.60 -11.82
N ALA A 70 5.95 -3.51 -11.06
CA ALA A 70 7.05 -3.29 -10.14
C ALA A 70 6.57 -2.58 -8.88
N VAL A 71 7.41 -2.62 -7.85
CA VAL A 71 7.29 -1.81 -6.65
C VAL A 71 8.55 -1.02 -6.41
N TYR A 72 8.39 0.23 -6.00
CA TYR A 72 9.43 1.01 -5.33
C TYR A 72 9.11 1.03 -3.85
N GLN A 73 10.12 0.70 -3.03
CA GLN A 73 10.04 0.80 -1.58
C GLN A 73 11.19 1.65 -1.07
N TYR A 74 10.91 2.51 -0.10
CA TYR A 74 11.92 3.26 0.62
C TYR A 74 11.52 3.53 2.06
N GLU A 75 12.51 3.88 2.87
CA GLU A 75 12.41 4.18 4.29
C GLU A 75 12.64 5.67 4.54
N ILE A 76 11.77 6.28 5.33
CA ILE A 76 11.92 7.64 5.81
C ILE A 76 12.19 7.57 7.32
N PRO A 77 13.38 7.99 7.79
CA PRO A 77 13.63 8.14 9.22
C PRO A 77 12.70 9.20 9.80
N ALA A 78 12.10 8.94 10.96
CA ALA A 78 11.18 9.87 11.61
C ALA A 78 11.87 11.21 11.94
N GLU A 79 13.17 11.18 12.20
CA GLU A 79 13.98 12.37 12.49
C GLU A 79 14.15 13.34 11.30
N ILE A 80 13.82 12.92 10.07
CA ILE A 80 13.98 13.76 8.89
C ILE A 80 13.17 15.07 9.02
N GLY A 81 12.01 15.03 9.69
CA GLY A 81 11.14 16.20 9.86
C GLY A 81 11.60 17.17 10.96
N SER A 82 12.58 16.79 11.78
CA SER A 82 13.01 17.53 12.98
C SER A 82 14.28 18.36 12.80
N ASN A 83 14.56 18.86 11.57
CA ASN A 83 15.68 19.75 11.18
C ASN A 83 16.98 19.07 10.69
N ASN A 84 16.98 17.75 10.48
CA ASN A 84 18.10 17.03 9.85
C ASN A 84 17.91 16.84 8.34
N GLU A 85 16.97 17.56 7.71
CA GLU A 85 16.58 17.41 6.30
C GLU A 85 17.79 17.49 5.36
N LEU A 86 18.74 18.40 5.64
CA LEU A 86 19.95 18.64 4.84
C LEU A 86 20.86 17.41 4.73
N ASP A 87 20.79 16.48 5.67
CA ASP A 87 21.56 15.24 5.57
C ASP A 87 20.93 14.25 4.58
N TYR A 88 19.63 14.35 4.32
CA TYR A 88 18.90 13.36 3.52
C TYR A 88 18.60 13.83 2.10
N VAL A 89 18.81 15.11 1.79
CA VAL A 89 18.47 15.67 0.49
C VAL A 89 19.66 16.30 -0.22
N ASP A 90 19.63 16.30 -1.55
CA ASP A 90 20.57 17.08 -2.36
C ASP A 90 20.12 18.55 -2.50
N ASN A 91 20.89 19.34 -3.27
CA ASN A 91 20.62 20.76 -3.51
C ASN A 91 19.27 21.04 -4.20
N TYR A 92 18.64 20.02 -4.80
CA TYR A 92 17.34 20.12 -5.45
C TYR A 92 16.21 19.52 -4.61
N ARG A 93 16.49 19.13 -3.36
CA ARG A 93 15.59 18.37 -2.47
C ARG A 93 15.32 16.93 -2.92
N LYS A 94 16.13 16.35 -3.81
CA LYS A 94 16.05 14.91 -4.11
C LYS A 94 16.55 14.14 -2.90
N LEU A 95 15.74 13.20 -2.40
CA LEU A 95 16.14 12.33 -1.30
C LEU A 95 17.28 11.40 -1.75
N ASN A 96 18.31 11.29 -0.91
CA ASN A 96 19.45 10.43 -1.14
C ASN A 96 19.02 8.96 -1.05
N GLU A 97 19.03 8.28 -2.21
CA GLU A 97 18.50 6.92 -2.39
C GLU A 97 19.17 5.89 -1.48
N ASP A 98 20.46 6.05 -1.15
CA ASP A 98 21.17 5.15 -0.24
C ASP A 98 20.73 5.35 1.22
N LYS A 99 20.55 6.61 1.64
CA LYS A 99 20.11 6.94 3.01
C LYS A 99 18.67 6.54 3.29
N ILE A 100 17.78 6.68 2.30
CA ILE A 100 16.39 6.22 2.39
C ILE A 100 16.22 4.75 2.02
N LYS A 101 17.32 4.05 1.72
CA LYS A 101 17.32 2.65 1.29
C LYS A 101 16.32 2.36 0.18
N LEU A 102 16.29 3.21 -0.85
CA LEU A 102 15.40 3.01 -1.99
C LEU A 102 15.74 1.67 -2.67
N ILE A 103 14.69 0.91 -2.96
CA ILE A 103 14.77 -0.35 -3.70
C ILE A 103 13.63 -0.40 -4.71
N LYS A 104 13.94 -0.95 -5.89
CA LYS A 104 12.96 -1.32 -6.91
C LYS A 104 13.00 -2.83 -7.11
N TRP A 105 11.83 -3.47 -7.07
CA TRP A 105 11.68 -4.86 -7.48
C TRP A 105 10.60 -5.00 -8.54
N ASN A 106 10.82 -5.92 -9.47
CA ASN A 106 9.79 -6.32 -10.42
C ASN A 106 8.99 -7.50 -9.86
N PHE A 107 7.69 -7.55 -10.14
CA PHE A 107 6.92 -8.76 -9.93
C PHE A 107 7.19 -9.74 -11.07
N GLN A 108 7.17 -11.04 -10.77
CA GLN A 108 7.22 -12.07 -11.82
C GLN A 108 6.00 -12.01 -12.74
N LYS A 109 4.87 -11.50 -12.23
CA LYS A 109 3.60 -11.34 -12.93
C LYS A 109 2.90 -10.04 -12.49
N PRO A 110 2.15 -9.36 -13.37
CA PRO A 110 1.44 -8.14 -13.00
C PRO A 110 0.41 -8.35 -11.89
N LYS A 111 0.25 -7.36 -11.01
CA LYS A 111 -0.61 -7.40 -9.82
C LYS A 111 -1.73 -6.37 -9.89
N VAL A 112 -2.97 -6.77 -9.57
CA VAL A 112 -4.17 -5.89 -9.63
C VAL A 112 -4.40 -5.05 -8.37
N GLY A 113 -3.69 -5.36 -7.29
CA GLY A 113 -3.71 -4.60 -6.04
C GLY A 113 -2.51 -4.95 -5.18
N VAL A 114 -1.90 -3.97 -4.52
CA VAL A 114 -0.70 -4.13 -3.68
C VAL A 114 -0.80 -3.24 -2.44
N CYS A 115 -0.44 -3.75 -1.25
CA CYS A 115 -0.29 -2.95 -0.04
C CYS A 115 0.71 -3.55 0.95
N TYR A 116 1.10 -2.79 1.97
CA TYR A 116 1.84 -3.30 3.12
C TYR A 116 0.96 -4.16 4.05
N TRP A 117 1.61 -5.08 4.78
CA TRP A 117 1.05 -5.94 5.84
C TRP A 117 2.09 -6.18 6.96
N PRO A 118 1.73 -6.39 8.25
CA PRO A 118 0.40 -6.37 8.86
C PRO A 118 -0.17 -4.96 9.10
N SER A 119 -1.41 -4.96 9.57
CA SER A 119 -2.24 -3.79 9.85
C SER A 119 -1.87 -3.03 11.12
N ASN A 120 -0.93 -3.51 11.94
CA ASN A 120 -0.54 -2.78 13.14
C ASN A 120 -0.13 -1.36 12.72
N ASP A 121 -0.59 -0.35 13.47
CA ASP A 121 -0.15 1.04 13.32
C ASP A 121 1.40 1.15 13.43
N VAL A 122 2.00 0.08 13.95
CA VAL A 122 3.35 -0.10 14.49
C VAL A 122 3.86 -1.46 14.00
N TYR A 123 4.67 -1.46 12.94
CA TYR A 123 5.21 -2.66 12.29
C TYR A 123 6.27 -3.36 13.16
N GLU A 124 6.01 -4.60 13.60
CA GLU A 124 6.83 -5.28 14.62
C GLU A 124 8.13 -5.93 14.09
N SER A 125 8.22 -6.18 12.79
CA SER A 125 9.36 -6.85 12.16
C SER A 125 10.37 -5.84 11.61
N THR A 126 11.59 -6.27 11.34
CA THR A 126 12.62 -5.45 10.68
C THR A 126 12.39 -5.30 9.18
N SER A 127 11.55 -6.16 8.59
CA SER A 127 11.37 -6.30 7.13
C SER A 127 9.90 -6.28 6.76
N PRO A 128 9.36 -5.21 6.15
CA PRO A 128 7.93 -5.09 5.84
C PRO A 128 7.41 -6.20 4.93
N LEU A 129 6.21 -6.73 5.21
CA LEU A 129 5.55 -7.66 4.31
C LEU A 129 4.71 -6.90 3.30
N LEU A 130 4.67 -7.42 2.08
CA LEU A 130 3.79 -6.97 1.03
C LEU A 130 2.72 -8.01 0.76
N ILE A 131 1.51 -7.55 0.53
CA ILE A 131 0.44 -8.36 -0.01
C ILE A 131 0.11 -7.84 -1.40
N ALA A 132 -0.02 -8.76 -2.34
CA ALA A 132 -0.51 -8.44 -3.67
C ALA A 132 -1.57 -9.44 -4.15
N ALA A 133 -2.43 -8.97 -5.04
CA ALA A 133 -3.35 -9.81 -5.78
C ALA A 133 -2.80 -10.10 -7.17
N ASP A 134 -2.69 -11.38 -7.51
CA ASP A 134 -2.34 -11.78 -8.86
C ASP A 134 -3.47 -11.48 -9.85
N SER A 135 -3.12 -10.86 -10.98
CA SER A 135 -4.07 -10.41 -12.01
C SER A 135 -4.74 -11.53 -12.80
N GLN A 136 -4.12 -12.70 -12.90
CA GLN A 136 -4.59 -13.81 -13.74
C GLN A 136 -5.25 -14.91 -12.93
N TYR A 137 -4.71 -15.20 -11.75
CA TYR A 137 -5.11 -16.36 -10.95
C TYR A 137 -5.95 -16.00 -9.73
N HIS A 138 -6.18 -14.72 -9.46
CA HIS A 138 -6.97 -14.26 -8.33
C HIS A 138 -6.45 -14.84 -7.01
N ARG A 139 -5.11 -14.77 -6.87
CA ARG A 139 -4.39 -15.29 -5.70
C ARG A 139 -3.96 -14.15 -4.81
N LEU A 140 -4.03 -14.37 -3.51
CA LEU A 140 -3.34 -13.53 -2.53
C LEU A 140 -1.90 -14.03 -2.42
N GLU A 141 -0.94 -13.18 -2.74
CA GLU A 141 0.49 -13.45 -2.62
C GLU A 141 1.08 -12.57 -1.52
N ILE A 142 1.90 -13.18 -0.66
CA ILE A 142 2.63 -12.51 0.41
C ILE A 142 4.12 -12.53 0.06
N PHE A 143 4.77 -11.37 0.15
CA PHE A 143 6.19 -11.18 -0.10
C PHE A 143 6.86 -10.60 1.14
N CYS A 144 8.13 -10.95 1.33
CA CYS A 144 8.98 -10.33 2.34
C CYS A 144 9.97 -9.38 1.66
N ILE A 145 10.03 -8.14 2.15
CA ILE A 145 11.05 -7.17 1.76
C ILE A 145 12.28 -7.39 2.64
N ASP A 146 13.30 -8.02 2.07
CA ASP A 146 14.57 -8.25 2.74
C ASP A 146 15.70 -7.48 2.03
N GLU A 147 16.40 -6.61 2.78
CA GLU A 147 17.59 -5.89 2.31
C GLU A 147 18.71 -6.83 1.85
N SER A 148 18.76 -8.06 2.37
CA SER A 148 19.70 -9.08 1.90
C SER A 148 19.47 -9.41 0.42
N GLN A 149 18.23 -9.32 -0.08
CA GLN A 149 17.89 -9.49 -1.50
C GLN A 149 18.47 -8.37 -2.37
N LYS A 150 18.62 -7.14 -1.83
CA LYS A 150 19.30 -6.04 -2.53
C LYS A 150 20.76 -6.41 -2.83
N LYS A 151 21.44 -7.07 -1.89
CA LYS A 151 22.84 -7.52 -2.07
C LYS A 151 22.98 -8.65 -3.08
N GLN A 152 21.91 -9.40 -3.33
CA GLN A 152 21.89 -10.50 -4.29
C GLN A 152 21.55 -10.06 -5.72
N ASN A 153 21.36 -8.75 -5.98
CA ASN A 153 20.98 -8.20 -7.28
C ASN A 153 19.73 -8.88 -7.89
N LEU A 154 18.80 -9.32 -7.05
CA LEU A 154 17.56 -9.93 -7.53
C LEU A 154 16.70 -8.88 -8.23
N LEU A 155 16.44 -9.11 -9.52
CA LEU A 155 15.56 -8.24 -10.32
C LEU A 155 14.08 -8.38 -9.94
N HIS A 156 13.71 -9.50 -9.33
CA HIS A 156 12.33 -9.82 -8.99
C HIS A 156 12.17 -10.07 -7.49
N ILE A 157 11.05 -9.61 -6.93
CA ILE A 157 10.67 -9.95 -5.56
C ILE A 157 10.15 -11.40 -5.51
N THR A 158 10.57 -12.13 -4.49
CA THR A 158 10.19 -13.53 -4.30
C THR A 158 8.93 -13.64 -3.45
N THR A 159 7.95 -14.41 -3.93
CA THR A 159 6.75 -14.74 -3.16
C THR A 159 7.09 -15.73 -2.06
N GLU A 160 6.71 -15.43 -0.82
CA GLU A 160 6.86 -16.37 0.30
C GLU A 160 5.66 -17.32 0.41
N TYR A 161 4.45 -16.76 0.28
CA TYR A 161 3.21 -17.53 0.44
C TYR A 161 2.19 -17.15 -0.62
N THR A 162 1.39 -18.13 -1.04
CA THR A 162 0.35 -17.97 -2.05
C THR A 162 -0.93 -18.65 -1.58
N TYR A 163 -2.07 -17.96 -1.72
CA TYR A 163 -3.38 -18.45 -1.29
C TYR A 163 -4.43 -18.24 -2.38
N ASP A 164 -5.12 -19.32 -2.77
CA ASP A 164 -6.24 -19.33 -3.72
C ASP A 164 -7.56 -18.96 -3.02
N ILE A 165 -7.69 -17.70 -2.58
CA ILE A 165 -8.83 -17.26 -1.75
C ILE A 165 -9.57 -16.04 -2.29
N LEU A 166 -9.01 -15.32 -3.28
CA LEU A 166 -9.67 -14.15 -3.82
C LEU A 166 -10.68 -14.58 -4.87
N GLN A 167 -11.82 -13.91 -4.88
CA GLN A 167 -12.73 -13.99 -6.01
C GLN A 167 -12.15 -13.30 -7.25
N GLU A 168 -12.58 -13.77 -8.41
CA GLU A 168 -12.18 -13.21 -9.68
C GLU A 168 -12.53 -11.72 -9.79
N SER A 169 -11.50 -10.89 -9.92
CA SER A 169 -11.68 -9.45 -10.06
C SER A 169 -10.66 -8.83 -11.01
N LYS A 170 -11.14 -7.90 -11.84
CA LYS A 170 -10.30 -7.13 -12.77
C LYS A 170 -9.52 -6.01 -12.09
N SER A 171 -9.95 -5.59 -10.91
CA SER A 171 -9.33 -4.49 -10.16
C SER A 171 -9.75 -4.60 -8.72
N ILE A 172 -8.79 -4.97 -7.88
CA ILE A 172 -8.97 -5.15 -6.45
C ILE A 172 -8.08 -4.15 -5.73
N LYS A 173 -8.65 -3.49 -4.74
CA LYS A 173 -7.91 -2.64 -3.83
C LYS A 173 -7.94 -3.27 -2.46
N PHE A 174 -6.82 -3.13 -1.77
CA PHE A 174 -6.70 -3.56 -0.40
C PHE A 174 -6.76 -2.34 0.51
N THR A 175 -7.52 -2.47 1.59
CA THR A 175 -7.40 -1.61 2.75
C THR A 175 -7.27 -2.45 4.00
N ARG A 176 -6.46 -1.98 4.93
CA ARG A 176 -6.20 -2.66 6.20
C ARG A 176 -7.35 -2.37 7.15
N ILE A 177 -7.76 -3.35 7.95
CA ILE A 177 -8.75 -3.15 9.00
C ILE A 177 -7.98 -2.92 10.32
N SER A 178 -7.80 -1.66 10.70
CA SER A 178 -7.00 -1.27 11.87
C SER A 178 -7.44 -2.00 13.14
N GLY A 179 -6.45 -2.42 13.95
CA GLY A 179 -6.68 -3.17 15.19
C GLY A 179 -7.08 -4.64 15.01
N THR A 180 -7.05 -5.16 13.77
CA THR A 180 -7.39 -6.56 13.48
C THR A 180 -6.35 -7.21 12.56
N ASN A 181 -6.24 -8.53 12.60
CA ASN A 181 -5.49 -9.31 11.63
C ASN A 181 -6.33 -9.62 10.38
N SER A 182 -7.11 -8.63 9.90
CA SER A 182 -7.95 -8.78 8.73
C SER A 182 -7.67 -7.70 7.68
N LEU A 183 -7.80 -8.11 6.42
CA LEU A 183 -7.64 -7.29 5.23
C LEU A 183 -9.00 -7.16 4.55
N LEU A 184 -9.38 -5.94 4.19
CA LEU A 184 -10.52 -5.69 3.33
C LEU A 184 -10.02 -5.59 1.90
N ALA A 185 -10.46 -6.50 1.06
CA ALA A 185 -10.33 -6.42 -0.38
C ALA A 185 -11.66 -5.92 -0.97
N TYR A 186 -11.62 -4.92 -1.83
CA TYR A 186 -12.81 -4.40 -2.50
C TYR A 186 -12.51 -4.11 -3.96
N SER A 187 -13.52 -4.23 -4.80
CA SER A 187 -13.28 -4.25 -6.25
C SER A 187 -14.31 -3.48 -7.06
N MET A 188 -13.90 -3.13 -8.28
CA MET A 188 -14.75 -2.44 -9.26
C MET A 188 -15.88 -3.33 -9.81
N ASP A 189 -15.93 -4.60 -9.43
CA ASP A 189 -17.08 -5.49 -9.67
C ASP A 189 -18.19 -5.32 -8.62
N GLY A 190 -18.00 -4.46 -7.61
CA GLY A 190 -19.01 -4.18 -6.61
C GLY A 190 -18.97 -5.08 -5.37
N SER A 191 -17.98 -5.99 -5.31
CA SER A 191 -17.80 -6.91 -4.19
C SER A 191 -16.78 -6.40 -3.16
N VAL A 192 -17.01 -6.82 -1.92
CA VAL A 192 -16.04 -6.74 -0.82
C VAL A 192 -15.76 -8.12 -0.27
N GLN A 193 -14.53 -8.36 0.12
CA GLN A 193 -14.02 -9.58 0.71
C GLN A 193 -13.25 -9.24 1.98
N ILE A 194 -13.53 -9.93 3.07
CA ILE A 194 -12.80 -9.80 4.33
C ILE A 194 -11.95 -11.04 4.50
N ILE A 195 -10.65 -10.84 4.58
CA ILE A 195 -9.66 -11.91 4.60
C ILE A 195 -8.96 -11.86 5.95
N SER A 196 -9.01 -12.95 6.71
CA SER A 196 -8.23 -13.09 7.92
C SER A 196 -6.82 -13.56 7.58
N ILE A 197 -5.81 -12.93 8.17
CA ILE A 197 -4.40 -13.24 7.98
C ILE A 197 -3.80 -13.49 9.37
N ASN A 198 -4.05 -14.69 9.88
CA ASN A 198 -3.49 -15.19 11.15
C ASN A 198 -2.39 -16.21 10.84
N LYS A 199 -2.23 -17.25 11.67
CA LYS A 199 -1.39 -18.42 11.34
C LYS A 199 -1.78 -19.08 10.02
N THR A 200 -3.06 -19.02 9.69
CA THR A 200 -3.61 -19.40 8.40
C THR A 200 -4.32 -18.20 7.78
N VAL A 201 -4.29 -18.12 6.45
CA VAL A 201 -5.04 -17.12 5.69
C VAL A 201 -6.36 -17.73 5.25
N SER A 202 -7.47 -17.04 5.49
CA SER A 202 -8.80 -17.51 5.13
C SER A 202 -9.75 -16.36 4.75
N LEU A 203 -10.64 -16.62 3.80
CA LEU A 203 -11.75 -15.73 3.48
C LEU A 203 -12.83 -15.85 4.57
N GLN A 204 -13.11 -14.76 5.30
CA GLN A 204 -14.14 -14.73 6.34
C GLN A 204 -15.51 -14.42 5.76
N CYS A 205 -15.58 -13.45 4.84
CA CYS A 205 -16.83 -12.96 4.28
C CYS A 205 -16.62 -12.43 2.87
N SER A 206 -17.64 -12.56 2.02
CA SER A 206 -17.72 -11.92 0.71
C SER A 206 -19.12 -11.39 0.50
N ILE A 207 -19.25 -10.11 0.13
CA ILE A 207 -20.55 -9.44 -0.03
C ILE A 207 -20.53 -8.62 -1.31
N ASN A 208 -21.57 -8.77 -2.14
CA ASN A 208 -21.82 -7.88 -3.28
C ASN A 208 -22.69 -6.72 -2.81
N ILE A 209 -22.19 -5.50 -2.92
CA ILE A 209 -22.84 -4.29 -2.39
C ILE A 209 -23.28 -3.37 -3.53
N HIS A 210 -22.41 -3.15 -4.52
CA HIS A 210 -22.67 -2.25 -5.64
C HIS A 210 -22.82 -3.02 -6.95
N GLU A 211 -23.45 -2.39 -7.94
CA GLU A 211 -23.57 -2.99 -9.26
C GLU A 211 -22.24 -2.91 -10.03
N SER A 212 -21.79 -4.06 -10.55
CA SER A 212 -20.54 -4.18 -11.31
C SER A 212 -20.52 -3.30 -12.58
N ASN A 213 -21.68 -3.14 -13.23
CA ASN A 213 -21.83 -2.35 -14.45
C ASN A 213 -21.63 -0.84 -14.23
N SER A 214 -21.68 -0.40 -12.97
CA SER A 214 -21.57 1.02 -12.57
C SER A 214 -20.23 1.33 -11.92
N ARG A 215 -19.15 0.67 -12.37
CA ARG A 215 -17.77 0.79 -11.84
C ARG A 215 -17.55 0.25 -10.42
N GLY A 216 -18.55 -0.41 -9.84
CA GLY A 216 -18.47 -1.09 -8.54
C GLY A 216 -17.99 -0.17 -7.41
N ILE A 217 -17.15 -0.70 -6.52
CA ILE A 217 -16.68 0.04 -5.34
C ILE A 217 -15.45 0.88 -5.69
N ILE A 218 -15.51 2.16 -5.35
CA ILE A 218 -14.41 3.13 -5.53
C ILE A 218 -13.61 3.25 -4.23
N ALA A 219 -14.29 3.23 -3.09
CA ALA A 219 -13.71 3.31 -1.76
C ALA A 219 -14.54 2.52 -0.75
N ALA A 220 -13.87 1.94 0.25
CA ALA A 220 -14.51 1.23 1.35
C ALA A 220 -13.71 1.42 2.64
N GLU A 221 -14.40 1.63 3.76
CA GLU A 221 -13.79 1.83 5.07
C GLU A 221 -14.70 1.31 6.20
N PHE A 222 -14.09 0.69 7.21
CA PHE A 222 -14.83 0.23 8.37
C PHE A 222 -15.17 1.40 9.31
N CYS A 223 -16.37 1.35 9.87
CA CYS A 223 -16.67 2.16 11.05
C CYS A 223 -15.78 1.74 12.22
N LYS A 224 -15.53 2.67 13.15
CA LYS A 224 -14.72 2.41 14.37
C LYS A 224 -15.24 1.23 15.21
N ASP A 225 -16.52 0.91 15.13
CA ASP A 225 -17.13 -0.22 15.82
C ASP A 225 -16.78 -1.59 15.20
N LEU A 226 -16.11 -1.59 14.03
CA LEU A 226 -15.76 -2.75 13.20
C LEU A 226 -16.94 -3.65 12.80
N ASN A 227 -18.18 -3.20 13.07
CA ASN A 227 -19.41 -3.95 12.81
C ASN A 227 -20.10 -3.49 11.53
N SER A 228 -19.72 -2.31 11.02
CA SER A 228 -20.28 -1.74 9.81
C SER A 228 -19.17 -1.35 8.85
N LEU A 229 -19.41 -1.61 7.57
CA LEU A 229 -18.59 -1.15 6.46
C LEU A 229 -19.33 -0.04 5.72
N ILE A 230 -18.66 1.07 5.44
CA ILE A 230 -19.13 2.11 4.54
C ILE A 230 -18.47 1.88 3.18
N THR A 231 -19.26 1.86 2.12
CA THR A 231 -18.77 1.74 0.74
C THR A 231 -19.33 2.86 -0.12
N CYS A 232 -18.49 3.38 -1.01
CA CYS A 232 -18.86 4.36 -2.02
C CYS A 232 -18.69 3.73 -3.39
N GLY A 233 -19.79 3.69 -4.16
CA GLY A 233 -19.83 3.11 -5.48
C GLY A 233 -19.71 4.15 -6.60
N GLY A 234 -19.28 3.69 -7.78
CA GLY A 234 -19.32 4.50 -9.00
C GLY A 234 -20.72 4.74 -9.56
N ASP A 235 -21.71 4.03 -9.01
CA ASP A 235 -23.15 4.26 -9.18
C ASP A 235 -23.64 5.54 -8.47
N GLY A 236 -22.79 6.19 -7.67
CA GLY A 236 -23.14 7.36 -6.88
C GLY A 236 -23.84 7.01 -5.57
N LEU A 237 -23.89 5.73 -5.19
CA LEU A 237 -24.46 5.28 -3.93
C LEU A 237 -23.40 5.26 -2.83
N LEU A 238 -23.81 5.71 -1.65
CA LEU A 238 -23.10 5.51 -0.40
C LEU A 238 -23.88 4.49 0.43
N ALA A 239 -23.30 3.32 0.67
CA ALA A 239 -23.94 2.25 1.42
C ALA A 239 -23.25 2.04 2.76
N ARG A 240 -24.04 1.73 3.79
CA ARG A 240 -23.55 1.22 5.07
C ARG A 240 -24.08 -0.20 5.24
N VAL A 241 -23.18 -1.16 5.28
CA VAL A 241 -23.50 -2.59 5.39
C VAL A 241 -23.04 -3.10 6.74
N LYS A 242 -23.91 -3.84 7.45
CA LYS A 242 -23.53 -4.51 8.68
C LYS A 242 -22.77 -5.79 8.34
N VAL A 243 -21.54 -5.89 8.80
CA VAL A 243 -20.69 -7.07 8.67
C VAL A 243 -20.81 -7.83 10.00
N ARG A 244 -21.29 -9.07 9.97
CA ARG A 244 -21.44 -9.93 11.16
C ARG A 244 -20.38 -11.01 11.18
#